data_AF-A0A562SZ91-F1
#
_entry.id   AF-A0A562SZ91-F1
#
_cell.length_a   1.000
_cell.length_b   1.000
_cell.length_c   1.000
_cell.angle_alpha   90.00
_cell.angle_beta   90.00
_cell.angle_gamma   90.00
#
_symmetry.space_group_name_H-M   'P 1'
#
loop_
_entity.id
_entity.type
_entity.pdbx_description
1 polymer ?
#
loop_
_entity_poly.entity_id
_entity_poly.type
_entity_poly.pdbx_seq_one_letter_code
_entity_poly.pdbx_strand_id
1 'polypeptide(L)' 'MSSPNSVSLTGMSEGEAQEFHKYYLQGMFLFVAVAVVAHLLVWFWRPWIPGPEGYASLEGVGQTVTALLPTLA' A
#
# COMPACT_ATOMS: atom_id res chain seq x y z
N MET A 1 34.89 -7.68 13.23
CA MET A 1 33.75 -8.47 13.75
C MET A 1 33.41 -7.90 15.11
N SER A 2 32.25 -7.27 15.25
CA SER A 2 31.79 -6.69 16.52
C SER A 2 31.66 -7.82 17.55
N SER A 3 32.19 -7.61 18.76
CA SER A 3 32.04 -8.61 19.83
C SER A 3 30.56 -8.65 20.27
N PRO A 4 29.96 -9.80 20.58
CA PRO A 4 28.55 -9.90 20.98
C PRO A 4 28.21 -9.09 22.24
N ASN A 5 29.23 -8.75 23.04
CA ASN A 5 29.12 -7.93 24.25
C ASN A 5 29.62 -6.48 24.08
N SER A 6 30.05 -6.07 22.87
CA SER A 6 30.39 -4.66 22.63
C SER A 6 29.12 -3.87 22.36
N VAL A 7 28.85 -2.90 23.22
CA VAL A 7 27.74 -1.94 23.03
C VAL A 7 28.02 -1.06 21.80
N SER A 8 27.00 -0.92 20.95
CA SER A 8 27.05 -0.08 19.76
C SER A 8 26.82 1.40 20.10
N LEU A 9 26.98 2.29 19.11
CA LEU A 9 26.75 3.73 19.27
C LEU A 9 25.30 4.08 19.67
N THR A 10 24.34 3.18 19.41
CA THR A 10 22.93 3.33 19.81
C THR A 10 22.68 2.81 21.23
N GLY A 11 23.72 2.32 21.94
CA GLY A 11 23.65 1.82 23.31
C GLY A 11 23.14 0.38 23.43
N MET A 12 22.94 -0.33 22.32
CA MET A 12 22.45 -1.71 22.31
C MET A 12 23.59 -2.70 22.03
N SER A 13 23.58 -3.84 22.71
CA SER A 13 24.36 -5.02 22.31
C SER A 13 23.78 -5.66 21.05
N GLU A 14 24.58 -6.50 20.38
CA GLU A 14 24.14 -7.24 19.19
C GLU A 14 22.91 -8.13 19.48
N GLY A 15 22.90 -8.76 20.66
CA GLY A 15 21.78 -9.62 21.10
C GLY A 15 20.47 -8.84 21.26
N GLU A 16 20.52 -7.70 21.96
CA GLU A 16 19.33 -6.85 22.18
C GLU A 16 18.81 -6.27 20.85
N ALA A 17 19.70 -5.89 19.94
CA ALA A 17 19.31 -5.41 18.62
C ALA A 17 18.60 -6.50 17.81
N GLN A 18 19.08 -7.74 17.87
CA GLN A 18 18.49 -8.87 17.15
C GLN A 18 17.10 -9.26 17.71
N GLU A 19 16.93 -9.22 19.04
CA GLU A 19 15.63 -9.46 19.68
C GLU A 19 14.59 -8.41 19.28
N PHE A 20 14.96 -7.12 19.35
CA PHE A 20 14.09 -6.04 18.88
C PHE A 20 13.73 -6.22 17.40
N HIS A 21 14.74 -6.46 16.55
CA HIS A 21 14.56 -6.60 15.12
C HIS A 21 13.59 -7.73 14.76
N LYS A 22 13.65 -8.86 15.48
CA LYS A 22 12.73 -9.99 15.29
C LYS A 22 11.27 -9.58 15.48
N TYR A 23 10.95 -8.92 16.60
CA TYR A 23 9.57 -8.50 16.88
C TYR A 23 9.13 -7.32 15.99
N TYR A 24 10.05 -6.41 15.69
CA TYR A 24 9.80 -5.30 14.77
C TYR A 24 9.42 -5.81 13.37
N LEU A 25 10.19 -6.75 12.82
CA LEU A 25 9.89 -7.35 11.52
C LEU A 25 8.54 -8.05 11.55
N GLN A 26 8.24 -8.83 12.59
CA GLN A 26 6.94 -9.50 12.71
C GLN A 26 5.76 -8.51 12.61
N GLY A 27 5.82 -7.40 13.34
CA GLY A 27 4.79 -6.35 13.28
C GLY A 27 4.77 -5.62 11.94
N MET A 28 5.95 -5.29 11.39
CA MET A 28 6.07 -4.62 10.10
C MET A 28 5.50 -5.47 8.96
N PHE A 29 5.76 -6.78 8.96
CA PHE A 29 5.17 -7.70 7.98
C PHE A 29 3.64 -7.76 8.08
N LEU A 30 3.10 -7.83 9.29
CA LEU A 30 1.65 -7.83 9.49
C LEU A 30 1.02 -6.52 8.97
N PHE A 31 1.62 -5.37 9.29
CA PHE A 31 1.16 -4.07 8.81
C PHE A 31 1.22 -3.96 7.28
N VAL A 32 2.34 -4.34 6.67
CA VAL A 32 2.52 -4.28 5.22
C VAL A 32 1.55 -5.23 4.51
N ALA A 33 1.32 -6.43 5.04
CA ALA A 33 0.35 -7.37 4.46
C ALA A 33 -1.06 -6.78 4.45
N VAL A 34 -1.50 -6.19 5.57
CA VAL A 34 -2.81 -5.51 5.66
C VAL A 34 -2.87 -4.29 4.73
N ALA A 35 -1.80 -3.50 4.68
CA ALA A 35 -1.73 -2.33 3.81
C ALA A 35 -1.86 -2.72 2.33
N VAL A 36 -1.18 -3.78 1.87
CA VAL A 36 -1.29 -4.27 0.49
C VAL A 36 -2.74 -4.65 0.18
N VAL A 37 -3.42 -5.39 1.06
CA VAL A 37 -4.83 -5.75 0.86
C VAL A 37 -5.73 -4.52 0.77
N ALA A 38 -5.55 -3.54 1.66
CA ALA A 38 -6.32 -2.30 1.64
C ALA A 38 -6.12 -1.51 0.34
N HIS A 39 -4.88 -1.41 -0.14
CA HIS A 39 -4.54 -0.70 -1.37
C HIS A 39 -5.09 -1.43 -2.60
N LEU A 40 -5.07 -2.76 -2.63
CA LEU A 40 -5.72 -3.54 -3.69
C LEU A 40 -7.24 -3.31 -3.71
N LEU A 41 -7.88 -3.24 -2.55
CA LEU A 41 -9.32 -2.98 -2.47
C LEU A 41 -9.67 -1.59 -3.01
N VAL A 42 -8.90 -0.57 -2.61
CA VAL A 42 -9.06 0.81 -3.13
C VAL A 42 -8.78 0.85 -4.64
N TRP A 43 -7.80 0.09 -5.12
CA TRP A 43 -7.47 -0.01 -6.54
C TRP A 43 -8.61 -0.58 -7.38
N PHE A 44 -9.33 -1.58 -6.86
CA PHE A 44 -10.53 -2.11 -7.54
C PHE A 44 -11.68 -1.10 -7.58
N TRP A 45 -11.79 -0.22 -6.58
CA TRP A 45 -12.83 0.81 -6.54
C TRP A 45 -12.49 2.02 -7.43
N ARG A 46 -11.26 2.55 -7.34
CA ARG A 46 -10.79 3.69 -8.13
C ARG A 46 -9.32 3.49 -8.50
N PRO A 47 -9.03 2.89 -9.67
CA PRO A 47 -7.64 2.64 -10.07
C PRO A 47 -6.89 3.97 -10.23
N TRP A 48 -5.70 4.09 -9.63
CA TRP A 48 -4.88 5.31 -9.71
C TRP A 48 -3.96 5.36 -10.94
N ILE A 49 -3.67 4.23 -11.60
CA ILE A 49 -2.96 4.20 -12.90
C ILE A 49 -3.98 3.79 -13.97
N PRO A 50 -4.45 4.73 -14.79
CA PRO A 50 -5.21 4.37 -15.97
C PRO A 50 -4.30 3.77 -17.06
N GLY A 51 -4.89 2.95 -17.95
CA GLY A 51 -4.18 2.34 -19.08
C GLY A 51 -3.72 3.36 -20.14
N PRO A 52 -3.28 2.91 -21.33
CA PRO A 52 -2.76 3.78 -22.41
C PRO A 52 -3.73 4.90 -22.84
N GLU A 53 -5.03 4.67 -22.69
CA GLU A 53 -6.11 5.62 -23.00
C GLU A 53 -6.54 6.46 -21.77
N GLY A 54 -5.82 6.40 -20.64
CA GLY A 54 -6.10 7.24 -19.49
C GLY A 54 -7.45 6.95 -18.80
N TYR A 55 -7.97 7.94 -18.09
CA TYR A 55 -9.35 7.92 -17.59
C TYR A 55 -10.39 8.21 -18.68
N ALA A 56 -9.97 8.38 -19.95
CA ALA A 56 -10.88 8.69 -21.06
C ALA A 56 -11.89 7.56 -21.31
N SER A 57 -11.56 6.31 -20.95
CA SER A 57 -12.52 5.20 -20.99
C SER A 57 -13.72 5.38 -20.07
N LEU A 58 -13.61 6.24 -19.04
CA LEU A 58 -14.70 6.58 -18.12
C LEU A 58 -15.52 7.80 -18.59
N GLU A 59 -15.00 8.64 -19.49
CA GLU A 59 -15.76 9.78 -20.06
C GLU A 59 -16.94 9.31 -20.91
N GLY A 60 -16.78 8.20 -21.64
CA GLY A 60 -17.85 7.62 -22.46
C GLY A 60 -19.10 7.23 -21.66
N VAL A 61 -18.92 6.76 -20.42
CA VAL A 61 -20.03 6.42 -19.50
C VAL A 61 -20.80 7.68 -19.09
N GLY A 62 -20.10 8.77 -18.78
CA GLY A 62 -20.72 10.05 -18.44
C GLY A 62 -21.53 10.62 -19.60
N GLN A 63 -20.99 10.62 -20.81
CA GLN A 63 -21.67 11.12 -22.01
C GLN A 63 -22.92 10.28 -22.36
N THR A 64 -22.84 8.97 -22.19
CA THR A 64 -23.98 8.08 -22.47
C THR A 64 -25.13 8.32 -21.48
N VAL A 65 -24.82 8.51 -20.18
CA VAL A 65 -25.85 8.86 -19.18
C VAL A 65 -26.47 10.23 -19.48
N THR A 66 -25.68 11.25 -19.81
CA THR A 66 -26.20 12.58 -20.20
C THR A 66 -27.04 12.54 -21.47
N ALA A 67 -26.68 11.71 -22.45
CA ALA A 67 -27.45 11.55 -23.69
C ALA A 67 -28.76 10.78 -23.50
N LEU A 68 -28.82 9.86 -22.54
CA LEU A 68 -30.00 9.02 -22.28
C LEU A 68 -30.94 9.58 -21.20
N LEU A 69 -30.46 10.48 -20.33
CA LEU A 69 -31.28 11.17 -19.33
C LEU A 69 -32.56 11.83 -19.90
N PRO A 70 -32.52 12.52 -21.06
CA PRO A 70 -33.72 13.11 -21.67
C PRO A 70 -34.68 12.07 -22.27
N THR A 71 -34.22 10.84 -22.49
CA THR A 71 -35.04 9.76 -23.08
C THR A 71 -35.82 8.94 -22.05
N LEU A 72 -35.53 9.17 -20.75
CA LEU A 72 -36.19 8.52 -19.61
C LEU A 72 -37.18 9.45 -18.89
N ALA A 73 -37.28 10.71 -19.31
CA ALA A 73 -38.25 11.71 -18.85
C ALA A 73 -39.42 11.82 -19.83
#